data_AF-A0A843HEZ5-F1
#
_entry.id   AF-A0A843HEZ5-F1
#
_cell.length_a   1.000
_cell.length_b   1.000
_cell.length_c   1.000
_cell.angle_alpha   90.00
_cell.angle_beta   90.00
_cell.angle_gamma   90.00
#
_symmetry.space_group_name_H-M   'P 1'
#
loop_
_entity.id
_entity.type
_entity.pdbx_description
1 polymer ?
#
loop_
_entity_poly.entity_id
_entity_poly.type
_entity_poly.pdbx_seq_one_letter_code
_entity_poly.pdbx_strand_id
1 'polypeptide(L)'
;MNDKELRLETKCYDAVDYGYLYGLNQKIPDEDFEKVKKYMKDFRRKDFADGIIKVTGRPEGYRCLEEDVPKVEEILGITNTLEKRQNKIKKAFENPDEKRKLKDQSLNWLITLFKRGGTRPQQELSRLVIHSTKIYDPEDGYKNGRKDGDGSLFIYTPHGMWYIINNSSKSGDKSINNVETIDGGAIGYRLMYDDNIDTLIRIYSEENEYSGDKLY
;
A
#
# COMPACT_ATOMS: atom_id res chain seq x y z
N MET A 1 22.08 -17.66 -0.25
CA MET A 1 20.80 -17.19 0.31
C MET A 1 21.10 -15.86 0.96
N ASN A 2 20.44 -14.77 0.59
CA ASN A 2 20.56 -13.53 1.37
C ASN A 2 19.78 -13.79 2.66
N ASP A 3 20.49 -13.96 3.78
CA ASP A 3 19.92 -14.03 5.13
C ASP A 3 19.23 -12.71 5.43
N LYS A 4 17.98 -12.59 4.99
CA LYS A 4 17.11 -11.51 5.44
C LYS A 4 16.78 -11.78 6.90
N GLU A 5 16.97 -10.78 7.74
CA GLU A 5 16.53 -10.81 9.13
C GLU A 5 15.05 -11.25 9.20
N LEU A 6 14.73 -12.18 10.11
CA LEU A 6 13.36 -12.64 10.31
C LEU A 6 12.50 -11.47 10.81
N ARG A 7 11.38 -11.23 10.13
CA ARG A 7 10.42 -10.18 10.51
C ARG A 7 9.01 -10.52 10.06
N LEU A 8 8.02 -9.94 10.73
CA LEU A 8 6.66 -9.87 10.20
C LEU A 8 6.54 -8.72 9.21
N GLU A 9 5.83 -8.95 8.12
CA GLU A 9 5.53 -7.96 7.08
C GLU A 9 4.04 -8.00 6.80
N THR A 10 3.50 -6.87 6.38
CA THR A 10 2.14 -6.83 5.86
C THR A 10 2.10 -7.64 4.57
N LYS A 11 1.19 -8.62 4.49
CA LYS A 11 1.05 -9.48 3.29
C LYS A 11 -0.19 -9.12 2.48
N CYS A 12 -1.22 -8.61 3.15
CA CYS A 12 -2.37 -8.03 2.50
C CYS A 12 -3.09 -7.07 3.44
N TYR A 13 -3.98 -6.29 2.84
CA TYR A 13 -4.93 -5.42 3.51
C TYR A 13 -6.34 -5.80 3.05
N ASP A 14 -7.22 -6.08 4.01
CA ASP A 14 -8.64 -6.30 3.82
C ASP A 14 -9.42 -5.09 4.35
N ALA A 15 -10.20 -4.46 3.48
CA ALA A 15 -10.97 -3.26 3.84
C ALA A 15 -12.27 -3.56 4.61
N VAL A 16 -12.68 -4.83 4.70
CA VAL A 16 -14.00 -5.20 5.24
C VAL A 16 -13.90 -5.78 6.64
N ASP A 17 -13.14 -6.88 6.81
CA ASP A 17 -13.21 -7.68 8.03
C ASP A 17 -11.96 -7.52 8.91
N TYR A 18 -10.77 -7.64 8.32
CA TYR A 18 -9.54 -7.89 9.10
C TYR A 18 -8.50 -6.75 9.12
N GLY A 19 -8.61 -5.75 8.25
CA GLY A 19 -7.57 -4.73 8.13
C GLY A 19 -6.25 -5.31 7.62
N TYR A 20 -5.13 -4.97 8.26
CA TYR A 20 -3.82 -5.48 7.88
C TYR A 20 -3.58 -6.90 8.41
N LEU A 21 -3.19 -7.80 7.50
CA LEU A 21 -2.78 -9.17 7.84
C LEU A 21 -1.28 -9.34 7.68
N TYR A 22 -0.66 -9.85 8.73
CA TYR A 22 0.80 -9.95 8.84
C TYR A 22 1.26 -11.39 8.66
N GLY A 23 2.41 -11.56 8.03
CA GLY A 23 3.04 -12.87 7.85
C GLY A 23 4.54 -12.77 7.82
N LEU A 24 5.22 -13.88 8.07
CA LEU A 24 6.68 -13.92 8.09
C LEU A 24 7.24 -13.62 6.69
N ASN A 25 8.38 -12.94 6.65
CA ASN A 25 9.11 -12.66 5.42
C ASN A 25 9.78 -13.90 4.80
N GLN A 26 9.99 -14.94 5.61
CA GLN A 26 10.62 -16.20 5.20
C GLN A 26 10.04 -17.40 5.97
N LYS A 27 10.33 -18.61 5.47
CA LYS A 27 9.95 -19.85 6.15
C LYS A 27 10.82 -20.03 7.40
N ILE A 28 10.22 -20.50 8.48
CA ILE A 28 10.90 -20.87 9.73
C ILE A 28 10.83 -22.39 9.95
N PRO A 29 11.65 -22.95 10.85
CA PRO A 29 11.56 -24.36 11.26
C PRO A 29 10.17 -24.70 11.80
N ASP A 30 9.73 -25.94 11.60
CA ASP A 30 8.39 -26.39 12.02
C ASP A 30 8.22 -26.32 13.55
N GLU A 31 9.30 -26.56 14.32
CA GLU A 31 9.32 -26.43 15.78
C GLU A 31 9.00 -25.01 16.25
N ASP A 32 9.53 -24.00 15.56
CA ASP A 32 9.25 -22.60 15.86
C ASP A 32 7.87 -22.18 15.38
N PHE A 33 7.44 -22.73 14.23
CA PHE A 33 6.11 -22.49 13.69
C PHE A 33 5.01 -22.99 14.62
N GLU A 34 5.13 -24.20 15.19
CA GLU A 34 4.13 -24.74 16.12
C GLU A 34 3.96 -23.85 17.38
N LYS A 35 5.00 -23.14 17.83
CA LYS A 35 4.90 -22.21 18.97
C LYS A 35 4.00 -21.01 18.68
N VAL A 36 4.05 -20.49 17.44
CA VAL A 36 3.29 -19.30 17.01
C VAL A 36 1.98 -19.61 16.33
N LYS A 37 1.77 -20.85 15.87
CA LYS A 37 0.59 -21.28 15.11
C LYS A 37 -0.73 -20.93 15.76
N LYS A 38 -0.83 -20.92 17.10
CA LYS A 38 -2.05 -20.54 17.82
C LYS A 38 -2.44 -19.06 17.68
N TYR A 39 -1.49 -18.20 17.28
CA TYR A 39 -1.69 -16.78 16.98
C TYR A 39 -1.82 -16.51 15.47
N MET A 40 -1.82 -17.57 14.65
CA MET A 40 -1.93 -17.46 13.20
C MET A 40 -3.13 -18.26 12.71
N LYS A 41 -3.85 -17.70 11.73
CA LYS A 41 -4.92 -18.39 11.01
C LYS A 41 -4.45 -18.69 9.60
N ASP A 42 -4.73 -19.89 9.10
CA ASP A 42 -4.57 -20.24 7.67
C ASP A 42 -5.70 -19.60 6.88
N PHE A 43 -5.48 -18.40 6.34
CA PHE A 43 -6.48 -17.68 5.57
C PHE A 43 -6.60 -18.25 4.17
N ARG A 44 -7.85 -18.41 3.71
CA ARG A 44 -8.22 -18.83 2.36
C ARG A 44 -9.21 -17.84 1.78
N ARG A 45 -9.39 -17.86 0.46
CA ARG A 45 -10.32 -16.95 -0.23
C ARG A 45 -11.75 -16.94 0.33
N LYS A 46 -12.20 -18.07 0.90
CA LYS A 46 -13.52 -18.23 1.50
C LYS A 46 -13.70 -17.54 2.85
N ASP A 47 -12.60 -17.12 3.48
CA ASP A 47 -12.62 -16.51 4.82
C ASP A 47 -12.90 -15.00 4.77
N PHE A 48 -13.04 -14.41 3.58
CA PHE A 48 -13.29 -12.98 3.37
C PHE A 48 -14.71 -12.77 2.87
N ALA A 49 -15.45 -11.82 3.46
CA ALA A 49 -16.87 -11.60 3.19
C ALA A 49 -17.19 -11.38 1.68
N ASP A 50 -16.40 -10.54 1.00
CA ASP A 50 -16.54 -10.25 -0.43
C ASP A 50 -15.56 -11.07 -1.29
N GLY A 51 -15.11 -12.22 -0.78
CA GLY A 51 -13.96 -12.93 -1.34
C GLY A 51 -12.72 -12.02 -1.38
N ILE A 52 -11.95 -12.09 -2.48
CA ILE A 52 -10.72 -11.29 -2.61
C ILE A 52 -10.93 -9.93 -3.29
N ILE A 53 -12.18 -9.52 -3.53
CA ILE A 53 -12.50 -8.30 -4.30
C ILE A 53 -12.15 -7.03 -3.52
N LYS A 54 -12.18 -7.09 -2.18
CA LYS A 54 -11.81 -5.98 -1.29
C LYS A 54 -10.53 -6.26 -0.49
N VAL A 55 -9.68 -7.12 -1.04
CA VAL A 55 -8.39 -7.49 -0.44
C VAL A 55 -7.26 -7.14 -1.38
N THR A 56 -6.34 -6.28 -0.95
CA THR A 56 -5.13 -5.95 -1.70
C THR A 56 -3.96 -6.77 -1.18
N GLY A 57 -3.27 -7.51 -2.05
CA GLY A 57 -2.10 -8.32 -1.70
C GLY A 57 -2.34 -9.83 -1.75
N ARG A 58 -1.60 -10.60 -0.95
CA ARG A 58 -1.67 -12.07 -0.93
C ARG A 58 -2.28 -12.58 0.39
N PRO A 59 -3.61 -12.73 0.45
CA PRO A 59 -4.30 -13.16 1.66
C PRO A 59 -4.03 -14.60 2.07
N GLU A 60 -3.71 -15.48 1.11
CA GLU A 60 -3.65 -16.92 1.36
C GLU A 60 -2.45 -17.34 2.23
N GLY A 61 -2.71 -18.22 3.19
CA GLY A 61 -1.74 -18.85 4.07
C GLY A 61 -1.80 -18.31 5.51
N TYR A 62 -0.84 -18.74 6.32
CA TYR A 62 -0.81 -18.36 7.73
C TYR A 62 -0.53 -16.87 7.91
N ARG A 63 -1.47 -16.17 8.54
CA ARG A 63 -1.37 -14.76 8.91
C ARG A 63 -1.82 -14.53 10.35
N CYS A 64 -1.32 -13.46 10.96
CA CYS A 64 -1.81 -12.97 12.24
C CYS A 64 -2.43 -11.57 12.07
N LEU A 65 -3.33 -11.24 12.99
CA LEU A 65 -3.88 -9.90 13.15
C LEU A 65 -2.88 -8.99 13.87
N GLU A 66 -3.08 -7.68 13.76
CA GLU A 66 -2.21 -6.67 14.40
C GLU A 66 -2.04 -6.90 15.91
N GLU A 67 -3.11 -7.30 16.60
CA GLU A 67 -3.10 -7.58 18.05
C GLU A 67 -2.22 -8.77 18.46
N ASP A 68 -1.94 -9.69 17.54
CA ASP A 68 -1.14 -10.89 17.77
C ASP A 68 0.31 -10.73 17.29
N VAL A 69 0.62 -9.68 16.50
CA VAL A 69 1.97 -9.37 16.03
C VAL A 69 2.99 -9.36 17.17
N PRO A 70 2.78 -8.64 18.29
CA PRO A 70 3.79 -8.57 19.36
C PRO A 70 4.10 -9.93 19.97
N LYS A 71 3.09 -10.79 20.14
CA LYS A 71 3.25 -12.14 20.70
C LYS A 71 4.08 -13.03 19.79
N VAL A 72 3.83 -12.96 18.47
CA VAL A 72 4.58 -13.71 17.47
C VAL A 72 6.03 -13.23 17.41
N GLU A 73 6.26 -11.92 17.44
CA GLU A 73 7.61 -11.34 17.45
C GLU A 73 8.41 -11.72 18.70
N GLU A 74 7.77 -11.72 19.87
CA GLU A 74 8.39 -12.13 21.14
C GLU A 74 8.80 -13.61 21.11
N ILE A 75 7.90 -14.51 20.71
CA ILE A 75 8.14 -15.96 20.69
C ILE A 75 9.27 -16.33 19.72
N LEU A 76 9.35 -15.65 18.57
CA LEU A 76 10.38 -15.89 17.55
C LEU A 76 11.65 -15.08 17.79
N GLY A 77 11.73 -14.28 18.85
CA GLY A 77 12.90 -13.44 19.14
C GLY A 77 13.18 -12.38 18.07
N ILE A 78 12.15 -11.88 17.38
CA ILE A 78 12.29 -10.86 16.34
C ILE A 78 12.66 -9.53 17.00
N THR A 79 13.85 -9.03 16.69
CA THR A 79 14.38 -7.78 17.27
C THR A 79 13.89 -6.54 16.54
N ASN A 80 13.71 -6.62 15.21
CA ASN A 80 13.22 -5.56 14.34
C ASN A 80 11.69 -5.59 14.23
N THR A 81 11.03 -5.28 15.34
CA THR A 81 9.58 -5.39 15.49
C THR A 81 8.81 -4.40 14.61
N LEU A 82 7.55 -4.71 14.30
CA LEU A 82 6.62 -3.77 13.66
C LEU A 82 6.52 -2.47 14.46
N GLU A 83 6.38 -2.58 15.78
CA GLU A 83 6.29 -1.44 16.68
C GLU A 83 7.54 -0.54 16.60
N LYS A 84 8.75 -1.11 16.60
CA LYS A 84 9.99 -0.33 16.47
C LYS A 84 10.06 0.41 15.14
N ARG A 85 9.58 -0.20 14.05
CA ARG A 85 9.53 0.46 12.74
C ARG A 85 8.53 1.63 12.74
N GLN A 86 7.34 1.42 13.28
CA GLN A 86 6.33 2.47 13.42
C GLN A 86 6.83 3.62 14.30
N ASN A 87 7.48 3.31 15.43
CA ASN A 87 8.02 4.32 16.35
C ASN A 87 9.15 5.14 15.72
N LYS A 88 9.98 4.54 14.85
CA LYS A 88 10.99 5.29 14.09
C LYS A 88 10.35 6.32 13.16
N ILE A 89 9.26 5.94 12.47
CA ILE A 89 8.51 6.86 11.60
C ILE A 89 7.86 7.96 12.44
N LYS A 90 7.17 7.61 13.53
CA LYS A 90 6.53 8.59 14.43
C LYS A 90 7.53 9.62 14.96
N LYS A 91 8.70 9.19 15.43
CA LYS A 91 9.77 10.11 15.89
C LYS A 91 10.25 11.04 14.79
N ALA A 92 10.43 10.54 13.57
CA ALA A 92 10.81 11.41 12.44
C ALA A 92 9.72 12.45 12.11
N PHE A 93 8.45 12.16 12.42
CA PHE A 93 7.33 13.07 12.22
C PHE A 93 7.21 14.14 13.31
N GLU A 94 7.82 13.94 14.49
CA GLU A 94 7.86 14.94 15.57
C GLU A 94 8.70 16.17 15.20
N ASN A 95 9.71 16.00 14.33
CA ASN A 95 10.55 17.07 13.82
C ASN A 95 10.12 17.47 12.39
N PRO A 96 9.69 18.72 12.14
CA PRO A 96 9.26 19.19 10.82
C PRO A 96 10.29 19.00 9.69
N ASP A 97 11.58 19.21 9.97
CA ASP A 97 12.64 19.09 8.96
C ASP A 97 12.90 17.62 8.59
N GLU A 98 12.91 16.73 9.60
CA GLU A 98 13.05 15.29 9.38
C GLU A 98 11.82 14.72 8.67
N LYS A 99 10.62 15.15 9.06
CA LYS A 99 9.36 14.82 8.40
C LYS A 99 9.42 15.17 6.91
N ARG A 100 9.77 16.42 6.58
CA ARG A 100 9.87 16.87 5.19
C ARG A 100 10.89 16.03 4.42
N LYS A 101 12.08 15.83 4.97
CA LYS A 101 13.13 15.01 4.35
C LYS A 101 12.66 13.58 4.09
N LEU A 102 11.95 12.98 5.05
CA LEU A 102 11.43 11.61 4.94
C LEU A 102 10.31 11.52 3.89
N LYS A 103 9.41 12.51 3.81
CA LYS A 103 8.40 12.60 2.75
C LYS A 103 9.04 12.73 1.37
N ASP A 104 9.98 13.66 1.21
CA ASP A 104 10.67 13.90 -0.07
C ASP A 104 11.44 12.66 -0.53
N GLN A 105 12.13 11.99 0.39
CA GLN A 105 12.79 10.72 0.12
C GLN A 105 11.75 9.68 -0.32
N SER A 106 10.69 9.49 0.45
CA SER A 106 9.66 8.48 0.15
C SER A 106 9.04 8.71 -1.23
N LEU A 107 8.70 9.95 -1.59
CA LEU A 107 8.21 10.29 -2.92
C LEU A 107 9.22 9.93 -4.02
N ASN A 108 10.50 10.27 -3.84
CA ASN A 108 11.53 9.94 -4.83
C ASN A 108 11.68 8.43 -5.04
N TRP A 109 11.64 7.64 -3.96
CA TRP A 109 11.64 6.18 -4.03
C TRP A 109 10.39 5.65 -4.72
N LEU A 110 9.20 6.14 -4.36
CA LEU A 110 7.94 5.75 -4.99
C LEU A 110 7.96 6.02 -6.50
N ILE A 111 8.32 7.24 -6.92
CA ILE A 111 8.42 7.60 -8.33
C ILE A 111 9.38 6.65 -9.06
N THR A 112 10.53 6.36 -8.46
CA THR A 112 11.52 5.46 -9.06
C THR A 112 10.98 4.04 -9.20
N LEU A 113 10.37 3.49 -8.15
CA LEU A 113 9.83 2.14 -8.12
C LEU A 113 8.67 1.98 -9.11
N PHE A 114 7.71 2.91 -9.11
CA PHE A 114 6.57 2.87 -10.03
C PHE A 114 6.98 3.09 -11.49
N LYS A 115 7.87 4.06 -11.78
CA LYS A 115 8.27 4.33 -13.18
C LYS A 115 9.18 3.25 -13.75
N ARG A 116 10.06 2.63 -12.96
CA ARG A 116 11.01 1.61 -13.43
C ARG A 116 10.47 0.18 -13.34
N GLY A 117 9.74 -0.13 -12.27
CA GLY A 117 9.21 -1.47 -12.01
C GLY A 117 7.74 -1.64 -12.37
N GLY A 118 7.00 -0.54 -12.53
CA GLY A 118 5.57 -0.56 -12.78
C GLY A 118 5.21 -0.86 -14.23
N THR A 119 4.09 -1.56 -14.40
CA THR A 119 3.45 -1.75 -15.71
C THR A 119 2.47 -0.61 -15.98
N ARG A 120 2.16 -0.36 -17.25
CA ARG A 120 1.21 0.70 -17.67
C ARG A 120 0.01 0.14 -18.44
N PRO A 121 -0.81 -0.74 -17.83
CA PRO A 121 -1.99 -1.28 -18.50
C PRO A 121 -3.04 -0.19 -18.72
N GLN A 122 -3.83 -0.34 -19.78
CA GLN A 122 -5.00 0.51 -20.05
C GLN A 122 -6.07 0.29 -18.97
N GLN A 123 -6.70 1.37 -18.51
CA GLN A 123 -7.68 1.31 -17.44
C GLN A 123 -8.61 2.52 -17.39
N GLU A 124 -9.75 2.38 -16.71
CA GLU A 124 -10.64 3.49 -16.35
C GLU A 124 -10.47 3.82 -14.85
N LEU A 125 -10.32 5.11 -14.49
CA LEU A 125 -10.19 5.52 -13.09
C LEU A 125 -11.42 5.10 -12.27
N SER A 126 -12.61 5.17 -12.86
CA SER A 126 -13.86 4.75 -12.22
C SER A 126 -13.83 3.30 -11.75
N ARG A 127 -13.32 2.39 -12.59
CA ARG A 127 -13.17 0.97 -12.24
C ARG A 127 -12.14 0.76 -11.13
N LEU A 128 -11.02 1.49 -11.17
CA LEU A 128 -10.02 1.43 -10.10
C LEU A 128 -10.63 1.85 -8.77
N VAL A 129 -11.44 2.90 -8.76
CA VAL A 129 -12.07 3.42 -7.55
C VAL A 129 -13.12 2.46 -7.01
N ILE A 130 -13.98 1.89 -7.87
CA ILE A 130 -15.00 0.90 -7.47
C ILE A 130 -14.37 -0.32 -6.79
N HIS A 131 -13.27 -0.82 -7.36
CA HIS A 131 -12.54 -1.98 -6.83
C HIS A 131 -11.46 -1.61 -5.82
N SER A 132 -11.37 -0.34 -5.42
CA SER A 132 -10.35 0.05 -4.46
C SER A 132 -10.67 -0.48 -3.06
N THR A 133 -9.62 -0.83 -2.34
CA THR A 133 -9.64 -1.06 -0.89
C THR A 133 -9.27 0.21 -0.15
N LYS A 134 -8.44 1.06 -0.77
CA LYS A 134 -7.99 2.33 -0.23
C LYS A 134 -7.51 3.26 -1.35
N ILE A 135 -7.71 4.55 -1.16
CA ILE A 135 -7.20 5.60 -2.04
C ILE A 135 -6.54 6.66 -1.17
N TYR A 136 -5.26 6.92 -1.40
CA TYR A 136 -4.56 8.05 -0.79
C TYR A 136 -4.42 9.20 -1.80
N ASP A 137 -4.66 10.41 -1.32
CA ASP A 137 -4.52 11.66 -2.07
C ASP A 137 -3.56 12.59 -1.33
N PRO A 138 -2.24 12.46 -1.55
CA PRO A 138 -1.26 13.29 -0.87
C PRO A 138 -1.59 14.79 -0.99
N GLU A 139 -1.70 15.46 0.16
CA GLU A 139 -1.94 16.90 0.27
C GLU A 139 -3.26 17.39 -0.37
N ASP A 140 -4.26 16.49 -0.50
CA ASP A 140 -5.51 16.75 -1.22
C ASP A 140 -5.27 17.26 -2.67
N GLY A 141 -4.11 16.92 -3.24
CA GLY A 141 -3.65 17.48 -4.51
C GLY A 141 -4.56 17.10 -5.67
N TYR A 142 -5.07 15.88 -5.70
CA TYR A 142 -6.01 15.44 -6.72
C TYR A 142 -7.40 16.06 -6.49
N LYS A 143 -7.92 16.00 -5.26
CA LYS A 143 -9.20 16.60 -4.89
C LYS A 143 -9.29 18.07 -5.29
N ASN A 144 -8.25 18.85 -5.02
CA ASN A 144 -8.25 20.30 -5.26
C ASN A 144 -7.74 20.68 -6.65
N GLY A 145 -6.91 19.85 -7.29
CA GLY A 145 -6.21 20.19 -8.54
C GLY A 145 -6.66 19.45 -9.80
N ARG A 146 -7.58 18.46 -9.71
CA ARG A 146 -7.84 17.55 -10.83
C ARG A 146 -8.27 18.22 -12.15
N LYS A 147 -9.02 19.32 -12.05
CA LYS A 147 -9.53 20.06 -13.22
C LYS A 147 -8.45 20.83 -13.96
N ASP A 148 -7.39 21.20 -13.25
CA ASP A 148 -6.26 21.95 -13.80
C ASP A 148 -5.15 21.03 -14.31
N GLY A 149 -5.28 19.72 -14.07
CA GLY A 149 -4.27 18.73 -14.44
C GLY A 149 -3.29 18.37 -13.33
N ASP A 150 -3.54 18.85 -12.12
CA ASP A 150 -2.67 18.62 -10.98
C ASP A 150 -3.13 17.42 -10.13
N GLY A 151 -2.23 17.00 -9.25
CA GLY A 151 -2.48 15.98 -8.26
C GLY A 151 -2.13 14.56 -8.68
N SER A 152 -2.07 13.69 -7.68
CA SER A 152 -1.79 12.27 -7.88
C SER A 152 -2.51 11.43 -6.84
N LEU A 153 -2.82 10.19 -7.18
CA LEU A 153 -3.47 9.24 -6.28
C LEU A 153 -2.62 7.97 -6.14
N PHE A 154 -2.65 7.39 -4.95
CA PHE A 154 -2.27 5.99 -4.76
C PHE A 154 -3.51 5.14 -4.52
N ILE A 155 -3.80 4.19 -5.41
CA ILE A 155 -5.02 3.37 -5.37
C ILE A 155 -4.66 1.92 -5.13
N TYR A 156 -5.24 1.32 -4.10
CA TYR A 156 -5.03 -0.08 -3.74
C TYR A 156 -6.19 -0.89 -4.29
N THR A 157 -5.88 -1.91 -5.09
CA THR A 157 -6.86 -2.82 -5.71
C THR A 157 -6.44 -4.27 -5.47
N PRO A 158 -7.33 -5.25 -5.65
CA PRO A 158 -6.97 -6.67 -5.58
C PRO A 158 -5.79 -7.09 -6.48
N HIS A 159 -5.59 -6.36 -7.57
CA HIS A 159 -4.54 -6.65 -8.54
C HIS A 159 -3.26 -5.84 -8.32
N GLY A 160 -3.16 -5.09 -7.23
CA GLY A 160 -1.96 -4.35 -6.84
C GLY A 160 -2.22 -2.87 -6.52
N MET A 161 -1.12 -2.14 -6.38
CA MET A 161 -1.08 -0.73 -6.06
C MET A 161 -0.87 0.08 -7.33
N TRP A 162 -1.58 1.18 -7.44
CA TRP A 162 -1.50 2.10 -8.57
C TRP A 162 -0.97 3.44 -8.10
N TYR A 163 -0.10 4.04 -8.92
CA TYR A 163 0.25 5.44 -8.84
C TYR A 163 -0.34 6.15 -10.07
N ILE A 164 -1.33 7.00 -9.83
CA ILE A 164 -2.05 7.76 -10.85
C ILE A 164 -1.55 9.20 -10.81
N ILE A 165 -1.03 9.68 -11.92
CA ILE A 165 -0.59 11.07 -12.08
C ILE A 165 -1.58 11.73 -13.01
N ASN A 166 -2.24 12.78 -12.53
CA ASN A 166 -3.15 13.52 -13.38
C ASN A 166 -2.39 14.12 -14.58
N ASN A 167 -3.02 14.07 -15.75
CA ASN A 167 -2.47 14.63 -16.97
C ASN A 167 -3.62 15.19 -17.82
N SER A 168 -4.64 15.77 -17.18
CA SER A 168 -5.79 16.41 -17.83
C SER A 168 -5.50 17.84 -18.33
N SER A 169 -4.41 18.48 -17.91
CA SER A 169 -4.05 19.85 -18.31
C SER A 169 -3.98 20.04 -19.84
N LYS A 170 -4.37 21.22 -20.34
CA LYS A 170 -4.40 21.51 -21.79
C LYS A 170 -3.03 21.36 -22.47
N SER A 171 -1.94 21.61 -21.75
CA SER A 171 -0.57 21.50 -22.24
C SER A 171 0.02 20.09 -22.10
N GLY A 172 -0.66 19.18 -21.39
CA GLY A 172 -0.21 17.81 -21.19
C GLY A 172 -0.29 16.98 -22.47
N ASP A 173 0.76 16.20 -22.75
CA ASP A 173 0.76 15.23 -23.85
C ASP A 173 -0.22 14.11 -23.54
N LYS A 174 -1.34 14.05 -24.28
CA LYS A 174 -2.38 13.03 -24.06
C LYS A 174 -2.02 11.66 -24.62
N SER A 175 -1.03 11.58 -25.51
CA SER A 175 -0.62 10.32 -26.14
C SER A 175 -0.01 9.34 -25.13
N ILE A 176 0.50 9.87 -24.02
CA ILE A 176 1.03 9.07 -22.92
C ILE A 176 -0.03 8.70 -21.89
N ASN A 177 -1.32 9.02 -22.06
CA ASN A 177 -2.34 8.60 -21.11
C ASN A 177 -2.65 7.10 -21.28
N ASN A 178 -2.79 6.40 -20.15
CA ASN A 178 -3.22 5.00 -20.11
C ASN A 178 -4.34 4.77 -19.09
N VAL A 179 -4.79 5.82 -18.42
CA VAL A 179 -5.93 5.78 -17.51
C VAL A 179 -6.93 6.83 -17.96
N GLU A 180 -8.14 6.41 -18.28
CA GLU A 180 -9.23 7.30 -18.64
C GLU A 180 -9.80 7.96 -17.38
N THR A 181 -10.00 9.28 -17.46
CA THR A 181 -10.61 10.09 -16.39
C THR A 181 -11.64 11.01 -17.02
N ILE A 182 -12.61 11.48 -16.21
CA ILE A 182 -13.62 12.45 -16.67
C ILE A 182 -13.01 13.78 -17.16
N ASP A 183 -11.80 14.10 -16.71
CA ASP A 183 -11.14 15.38 -16.96
C ASP A 183 -10.16 15.34 -18.15
N GLY A 184 -9.94 14.19 -18.81
CA GLY A 184 -9.09 14.09 -20.01
C GLY A 184 -7.90 13.15 -19.92
N GLY A 185 -7.85 12.32 -18.87
CA GLY A 185 -6.93 11.20 -18.74
C GLY A 185 -5.76 11.43 -17.78
N ALA A 186 -5.09 10.33 -17.45
CA ALA A 186 -3.99 10.26 -16.51
C ALA A 186 -2.94 9.21 -16.93
N ILE A 187 -1.77 9.33 -16.31
CA ILE A 187 -0.69 8.35 -16.44
C ILE A 187 -0.78 7.42 -15.24
N GLY A 188 -0.94 6.13 -15.48
CA GLY A 188 -1.04 5.12 -14.42
C GLY A 188 0.12 4.14 -14.45
N TYR A 189 0.76 3.94 -13.30
CA TYR A 189 1.75 2.88 -13.08
C TYR A 189 1.19 1.87 -12.07
N ARG A 190 1.28 0.58 -12.37
CA ARG A 190 0.81 -0.51 -11.51
C ARG A 190 1.95 -1.40 -11.05
N LEU A 191 2.02 -1.64 -9.74
CA LEU A 191 2.88 -2.61 -9.09
C LEU A 191 2.04 -3.65 -8.34
N MET A 192 2.57 -4.86 -8.18
CA MET A 192 2.01 -5.81 -7.21
C MET A 192 2.19 -5.27 -5.80
N TYR A 193 1.32 -5.66 -4.87
CA TYR A 193 1.44 -5.26 -3.46
C TYR A 193 2.82 -5.63 -2.88
N ASP A 194 3.42 -4.70 -2.16
CA ASP A 194 4.69 -4.84 -1.45
C ASP A 194 4.63 -3.98 -0.17
N ASP A 195 4.97 -4.57 0.97
CA ASP A 195 4.92 -3.94 2.30
C ASP A 195 5.78 -2.68 2.40
N ASN A 196 6.94 -2.65 1.73
CA ASN A 196 7.83 -1.50 1.78
C ASN A 196 7.24 -0.35 0.95
N ILE A 197 6.65 -0.66 -0.21
CA ILE A 197 5.98 0.35 -1.03
C ILE A 197 4.76 0.91 -0.33
N ASP A 198 3.95 0.05 0.29
CA ASP A 198 2.80 0.45 1.11
C ASP A 198 3.22 1.41 2.25
N THR A 199 4.27 1.05 2.98
CA THR A 199 4.86 1.91 4.02
C THR A 199 5.30 3.27 3.46
N LEU A 200 5.98 3.29 2.31
CA LEU A 200 6.41 4.54 1.68
C LEU A 200 5.22 5.41 1.24
N ILE A 201 4.15 4.80 0.71
CA ILE A 201 2.93 5.51 0.34
C ILE A 201 2.33 6.17 1.57
N ARG A 202 2.15 5.42 2.67
CA ARG A 202 1.59 5.95 3.93
C ARG A 202 2.42 7.08 4.52
N ILE A 203 3.75 6.98 4.45
CA ILE A 203 4.64 8.06 4.89
C ILE A 203 4.44 9.31 4.04
N TYR A 204 4.44 9.16 2.70
CA TYR A 204 4.33 10.31 1.81
C TYR A 204 2.94 10.95 1.84
N SER A 205 1.88 10.13 1.87
CA SER A 205 0.50 10.61 1.96
C SER A 205 0.12 11.08 3.35
N GLU A 206 0.91 10.75 4.37
CA GLU A 206 0.56 10.95 5.79
C GLU A 206 -0.76 10.27 6.15
N GLU A 207 -1.05 9.15 5.49
CA GLU A 207 -2.34 8.46 5.55
C GLU A 207 -3.55 9.31 5.13
N ASN A 208 -3.34 10.36 4.32
CA ASN A 208 -4.42 11.20 3.81
C ASN A 208 -5.27 10.44 2.77
N GLU A 209 -6.33 9.78 3.25
CA GLU A 209 -7.29 9.08 2.40
C GLU A 209 -8.15 10.06 1.62
N TYR A 210 -8.42 9.75 0.36
CA TYR A 210 -9.19 10.61 -0.52
C TYR A 210 -10.60 10.82 0.03
N SER A 211 -10.96 12.09 0.21
CA SER A 211 -12.23 12.55 0.79
C SER A 211 -13.03 13.46 -0.16
N GLY A 212 -12.62 13.56 -1.43
CA GLY A 212 -13.28 14.41 -2.41
C GLY A 212 -14.56 13.82 -3.00
N ASP A 213 -15.11 14.52 -3.99
CA ASP A 213 -16.25 14.05 -4.77
C ASP A 213 -16.00 12.69 -5.39
N LYS A 214 -17.07 11.96 -5.75
CA LYS A 214 -16.90 10.70 -6.47
C LYS A 214 -15.99 10.90 -7.70
N LEU A 215 -14.99 10.05 -7.79
CA LEU A 215 -14.03 9.99 -8.89
C LEU A 215 -14.63 9.34 -10.15
N TYR A 216 -15.94 9.06 -10.14
CA TYR A 216 -16.73 8.45 -11.21
C TYR A 216 -18.20 8.90 -11.15
#